data_AF-A0A8I0BXB3-F1
#
_entry.id   AF-A0A8I0BXB3-F1
#
_cell.length_a   1.000
_cell.length_b   1.000
_cell.length_c   1.000
_cell.angle_alpha   90.00
_cell.angle_beta   90.00
_cell.angle_gamma   90.00
#
_symmetry.space_group_name_H-M   'P 1'
#
loop_
_entity.id
_entity.type
_entity.pdbx_description
1 polymer ?
#
loop_
_entity_poly.entity_id
_entity_poly.type
_entity_poly.pdbx_seq_one_letter_code
_entity_poly.pdbx_strand_id
1 'polypeptide(L)'
;MPADQRTRYGLPLDNLASEIYDRRFRVDETGNPTTGFPTGSEWYESVVAVAEFEGDEVIEIRLYPIELGWKAPRSQRGTPRIAPEELARKIIEHLAELSAPFGTRIDYEGGIGVWRR
;
A
#
# COMPACT_ATOMS: atom_id res chain seq x y z
N MET A 1 -17.93 -10.62 8.48
CA MET A 1 -17.51 -11.26 7.21
C MET A 1 -18.73 -11.94 6.60
N PRO A 2 -18.98 -11.81 5.28
CA PRO A 2 -20.14 -12.42 4.65
C PRO A 2 -19.99 -13.96 4.55
N ALA A 3 -21.11 -14.69 4.46
CA ALA A 3 -21.17 -16.16 4.61
C ALA A 3 -20.57 -16.95 3.42
N ASP A 4 -20.50 -16.31 2.25
CA ASP A 4 -19.87 -16.84 1.04
C ASP A 4 -18.39 -17.16 1.24
N GLN A 5 -17.66 -16.27 1.92
CA GLN A 5 -16.23 -16.46 2.20
C GLN A 5 -15.98 -17.65 3.11
N ARG A 6 -16.82 -17.85 4.13
CA ARG A 6 -16.73 -19.01 5.02
C ARG A 6 -16.91 -20.31 4.26
N THR A 7 -17.93 -20.37 3.41
CA THR A 7 -18.21 -21.52 2.54
C THR A 7 -17.02 -21.79 1.60
N ARG A 8 -16.47 -20.75 0.97
CA ARG A 8 -15.31 -20.86 0.06
C ARG A 8 -14.09 -21.48 0.74
N TYR A 9 -13.85 -21.17 2.00
CA TYR A 9 -12.68 -21.64 2.75
C TYR A 9 -12.96 -22.84 3.67
N GLY A 10 -14.19 -23.37 3.63
CA GLY A 10 -14.63 -24.52 4.42
C GLY A 10 -14.60 -24.27 5.92
N LEU A 11 -14.94 -23.05 6.36
CA LEU A 11 -14.91 -22.66 7.76
C LEU A 11 -16.33 -22.66 8.37
N PRO A 12 -16.53 -23.36 9.50
CA PRO A 12 -17.75 -23.26 10.30
C PRO A 12 -18.11 -21.82 10.73
N LEU A 13 -19.34 -21.66 11.22
CA LEU A 13 -19.88 -20.35 11.61
C LEU A 13 -19.31 -19.83 12.93
N ASP A 14 -18.86 -20.72 13.80
CA ASP A 14 -18.27 -20.43 15.11
C ASP A 14 -16.78 -20.00 15.04
N ASN A 15 -16.09 -20.21 13.91
CA ASN A 15 -14.73 -19.69 13.71
C ASN A 15 -14.68 -18.16 13.69
N LEU A 16 -13.56 -17.61 14.15
CA LEU A 16 -13.32 -16.17 14.10
C LEU A 16 -13.20 -15.67 12.65
N ALA A 17 -13.52 -14.39 12.44
CA ALA A 17 -13.33 -13.76 11.14
C ALA A 17 -11.85 -13.74 10.71
N SER A 18 -10.91 -13.67 11.66
CA SER A 18 -9.47 -13.72 11.43
C SER A 18 -9.02 -15.04 10.79
N GLU A 19 -9.64 -16.16 11.14
CA GLU A 19 -9.27 -17.47 10.65
C GLU A 19 -9.57 -17.65 9.15
N ILE A 20 -10.54 -16.90 8.62
CA ILE A 20 -10.78 -16.81 7.17
C ILE A 20 -9.54 -16.23 6.47
N TYR A 21 -8.94 -15.19 7.05
CA TYR A 21 -7.73 -14.58 6.50
C TYR A 21 -6.51 -15.48 6.66
N ASP A 22 -6.39 -16.18 7.79
CA ASP A 22 -5.32 -17.16 8.02
C ASP A 22 -5.37 -18.28 6.99
N ARG A 23 -6.57 -18.81 6.72
CA ARG A 23 -6.80 -19.84 5.71
C ARG A 23 -6.51 -19.34 4.30
N ARG A 24 -6.93 -18.11 3.99
CA ARG A 24 -6.74 -17.49 2.67
C ARG A 24 -5.27 -17.27 2.35
N PHE A 25 -4.50 -16.75 3.29
CA PHE A 25 -3.12 -16.35 3.05
C PHE A 25 -2.09 -17.37 3.51
N ARG A 26 -2.52 -18.42 4.25
CA ARG A 26 -1.66 -19.36 4.99
C ARG A 26 -0.76 -18.61 5.97
N VAL A 27 -0.53 -19.18 7.14
CA VAL A 27 0.25 -18.49 8.18
C VAL A 27 1.31 -19.39 8.75
N ASP A 28 2.42 -18.81 9.18
CA ASP A 28 3.42 -19.50 9.98
C ASP A 28 2.97 -19.65 11.44
N GLU A 29 3.83 -20.26 12.27
CA GLU A 29 3.61 -20.47 13.70
C GLU A 29 3.39 -19.18 14.52
N THR A 30 3.79 -18.02 13.96
CA THR A 30 3.64 -16.71 14.59
C THR A 30 2.44 -15.92 14.04
N GLY A 31 1.69 -16.51 13.12
CA GLY A 31 0.55 -15.85 12.49
C GLY A 31 0.95 -14.85 11.41
N ASN A 32 2.14 -14.93 10.82
CA ASN A 32 2.48 -14.11 9.65
C ASN A 32 2.06 -14.78 8.36
N PRO A 33 1.48 -14.02 7.39
CA PRO A 33 1.04 -14.58 6.12
C PRO A 33 2.22 -15.10 5.31
N THR A 34 2.05 -16.25 4.65
CA THR A 34 3.10 -16.90 3.84
C THR A 34 2.78 -16.98 2.35
N THR A 35 1.56 -16.59 1.94
CA THR A 35 1.17 -16.48 0.52
C THR A 35 0.30 -15.26 0.23
N GLY A 36 0.27 -14.85 -1.04
CA GLY A 36 -0.56 -13.74 -1.54
C GLY A 36 0.05 -12.37 -1.24
N PHE A 37 -0.69 -11.30 -1.54
CA PHE A 37 -0.20 -9.93 -1.41
C PHE A 37 0.35 -9.54 -0.02
N PRO A 38 -0.12 -10.07 1.13
CA PRO A 38 0.41 -9.64 2.42
C PRO A 38 1.89 -10.00 2.66
N THR A 39 2.49 -10.86 1.81
CA THR A 39 3.89 -11.27 1.90
C THR A 39 4.87 -10.29 1.30
N GLY A 40 4.41 -9.31 0.52
CA GLY A 40 5.26 -8.33 -0.17
C GLY A 40 5.19 -6.95 0.49
N SER A 41 6.31 -6.23 0.56
CA SER A 41 6.37 -4.88 1.11
C SER A 41 5.68 -3.87 0.20
N GLU A 42 5.69 -4.13 -1.11
CA GLU A 42 5.12 -3.28 -2.16
C GLU A 42 3.62 -3.03 -1.98
N TRP A 43 2.90 -3.92 -1.30
CA TRP A 43 1.47 -3.77 -1.02
C TRP A 43 1.16 -2.84 0.16
N TYR A 44 2.20 -2.38 0.85
CA TYR A 44 2.13 -1.51 2.02
C TYR A 44 2.89 -0.20 1.78
N GLU A 45 3.32 0.04 0.56
CA GLU A 45 4.08 1.21 0.11
C GLU A 45 3.18 1.99 -0.86
N SER A 46 3.00 3.30 -0.61
CA SER A 46 2.09 4.11 -1.44
C SER A 46 2.41 5.60 -1.33
N VAL A 47 1.58 6.44 -1.95
CA VAL A 47 1.66 7.90 -1.88
C VAL A 47 0.29 8.50 -1.58
N VAL A 48 0.27 9.62 -0.86
CA VAL A 48 -0.89 10.53 -0.83
C VAL A 48 -0.63 11.63 -1.85
N ALA A 49 -1.50 11.72 -2.86
CA ALA A 49 -1.41 12.73 -3.91
C ALA A 49 -2.20 13.99 -3.53
N VAL A 50 -1.56 15.15 -3.63
CA VAL A 50 -2.19 16.46 -3.49
C VAL A 50 -1.96 17.22 -4.78
N ALA A 51 -3.04 17.47 -5.52
CA ALA A 51 -3.01 18.19 -6.78
C ALA A 51 -3.35 19.67 -6.57
N GLU A 52 -2.59 20.54 -7.23
CA GLU A 52 -2.84 21.97 -7.31
C GLU A 52 -3.37 22.31 -8.70
N PHE A 53 -4.42 23.13 -8.73
CA PHE A 53 -5.16 23.47 -9.94
C PHE A 53 -5.11 24.96 -10.19
N GLU A 54 -4.96 25.34 -11.45
CA GLU A 54 -5.23 26.68 -11.95
C GLU A 54 -6.39 26.58 -12.96
N GLY A 55 -7.57 27.10 -12.57
CA GLY A 55 -8.79 26.89 -13.34
C GLY A 55 -9.20 25.41 -13.37
N ASP A 56 -9.31 24.84 -14.56
CA ASP A 56 -9.65 23.44 -14.83
C ASP A 56 -8.43 22.55 -15.10
N GLU A 57 -7.22 23.12 -15.02
CA GLU A 57 -5.98 22.41 -15.33
C GLU A 57 -5.15 22.14 -14.05
N VAL A 58 -4.57 20.95 -13.97
CA VAL A 58 -3.60 20.61 -12.91
C VAL A 58 -2.24 21.21 -13.28
N ILE A 59 -1.65 21.98 -12.36
CA ILE A 59 -0.34 22.61 -12.56
C ILE A 59 0.79 21.91 -11.78
N GLU A 60 0.47 21.29 -10.64
CA GLU A 60 1.42 20.55 -9.82
C GLU A 60 0.72 19.37 -9.11
N ILE A 61 1.42 18.25 -8.95
CA ILE A 61 1.01 17.15 -8.06
C ILE A 61 2.16 16.84 -7.11
N ARG A 62 1.89 16.99 -5.81
CA ARG A 62 2.80 16.58 -4.73
C ARG A 62 2.41 15.20 -4.23
N LEU A 63 3.37 14.30 -4.19
CA LEU A 63 3.22 12.88 -3.86
C LEU A 63 3.95 12.62 -2.54
N TYR A 64 3.20 12.57 -1.45
CA TYR A 64 3.74 12.32 -0.11
C TYR A 64 3.87 10.81 0.12
N PRO A 65 5.08 10.26 0.18
CA PRO A 65 5.27 8.83 0.31
C PRO A 65 4.85 8.34 1.71
N ILE A 66 4.14 7.23 1.74
CA ILE A 66 3.59 6.62 2.94
C ILE A 66 3.89 5.14 3.01
N GLU A 67 4.01 4.62 4.23
CA GLU A 67 4.00 3.20 4.51
C GLU A 67 2.80 2.80 5.37
N LEU A 68 2.37 1.56 5.22
CA LEU A 68 1.21 0.97 5.89
C LEU A 68 1.62 -0.05 6.98
N GLY A 69 2.90 -0.07 7.38
CA GLY A 69 3.41 -0.91 8.47
C GLY A 69 3.47 -2.40 8.14
N TRP A 70 4.03 -2.78 7.00
CA TRP A 70 4.09 -4.19 6.56
C TRP A 70 4.56 -5.17 7.65
N LYS A 71 5.62 -4.79 8.38
CA LYS A 71 6.22 -5.60 9.46
C LYS A 71 5.52 -5.44 10.82
N ALA A 72 4.55 -4.54 10.93
CA ALA A 72 3.81 -4.33 12.16
C ALA A 72 2.84 -5.50 12.43
N PRO A 73 2.38 -5.67 13.68
CA PRO A 73 1.28 -6.58 13.99
C PRO A 73 0.06 -6.27 13.12
N ARG A 74 -0.70 -7.30 12.73
CA ARG A 74 -1.84 -7.15 11.80
C ARG A 74 -2.84 -6.07 12.22
N SER A 75 -3.08 -5.90 13.51
CA SER A 75 -3.97 -4.86 14.06
C SER A 75 -3.50 -3.43 13.82
N GLN A 76 -2.22 -3.24 13.47
CA GLN A 76 -1.59 -1.94 13.22
C GLN A 76 -1.21 -1.73 11.73
N ARG A 77 -1.56 -2.69 10.86
CA ARG A 77 -1.35 -2.59 9.41
C ARG A 77 -2.46 -1.77 8.76
N GLY A 78 -2.12 -1.03 7.71
CA GLY A 78 -3.09 -0.30 6.88
C GLY A 78 -3.30 1.17 7.26
N THR A 79 -2.84 1.60 8.44
CA THR A 79 -2.86 3.02 8.80
C THR A 79 -1.67 3.74 8.16
N PRO A 80 -1.91 4.78 7.33
CA PRO A 80 -0.84 5.48 6.64
C PRO A 80 0.04 6.28 7.60
N ARG A 81 1.36 6.21 7.37
CA ARG A 81 2.38 7.02 8.04
C ARG A 81 3.35 7.54 7.00
N ILE A 82 3.90 8.73 7.21
CA ILE A 82 4.96 9.25 6.34
C ILE A 82 6.14 8.27 6.33
N ALA A 83 6.57 7.90 5.14
CA ALA A 83 7.69 6.98 4.97
C ALA A 83 9.01 7.64 5.42
N PRO A 84 9.90 6.92 6.12
CA PRO A 84 11.27 7.38 6.37
C PRO A 84 12.02 7.61 5.06
N GLU A 85 13.03 8.49 5.06
CA GLU A 85 13.70 8.99 3.85
C GLU A 85 14.12 7.91 2.83
N GLU A 86 14.75 6.84 3.27
CA GLU A 86 15.19 5.75 2.38
C GLU A 86 14.00 5.06 1.69
N LEU A 87 12.94 4.79 2.45
CA LEU A 87 11.71 4.21 1.91
C LEU A 87 10.94 5.20 1.06
N ALA A 88 10.90 6.47 1.47
CA ALA A 88 10.28 7.56 0.72
C ALA A 88 10.89 7.67 -0.68
N ARG A 89 12.22 7.70 -0.77
CA ARG A 89 12.95 7.71 -2.04
C ARG A 89 12.61 6.50 -2.89
N LYS A 90 12.69 5.29 -2.32
CA LYS A 90 12.35 4.04 -3.03
C LYS A 90 10.92 4.09 -3.61
N ILE A 91 9.94 4.55 -2.82
CA ILE A 91 8.54 4.65 -3.25
C ILE A 91 8.40 5.60 -4.43
N ILE A 92 9.01 6.78 -4.36
CA ILE A 92 8.91 7.80 -5.42
C ILE A 92 9.65 7.36 -6.68
N GLU A 93 10.85 6.79 -6.56
CA GLU A 93 11.61 6.29 -7.70
C GLU A 93 10.85 5.16 -8.42
N HIS A 94 10.30 4.21 -7.67
CA HIS A 94 9.47 3.15 -8.25
C HIS A 94 8.21 3.71 -8.94
N LEU A 95 7.53 4.69 -8.33
CA LEU A 95 6.38 5.33 -8.96
C LEU A 95 6.77 6.11 -10.22
N ALA A 96 7.91 6.78 -10.21
CA ALA A 96 8.44 7.49 -11.38
C ALA A 96 8.74 6.51 -12.53
N GLU A 97 9.37 5.36 -12.25
CA GLU A 97 9.63 4.30 -13.23
C GLU A 97 8.34 3.77 -13.86
N LEU A 98 7.32 3.49 -13.04
CA LEU A 98 6.01 3.03 -13.52
C LEU A 98 5.27 4.09 -14.35
N SER A 99 5.52 5.37 -14.07
CA SER A 99 4.83 6.50 -14.71
C SER A 99 5.51 6.95 -16.01
N ALA A 100 6.81 6.67 -16.17
CA ALA A 100 7.61 7.11 -17.32
C ALA A 100 7.05 6.66 -18.69
N PRO A 101 6.53 5.43 -18.89
CA PRO A 101 5.93 5.03 -20.16
C PRO A 101 4.70 5.85 -20.58
N PHE A 102 4.07 6.55 -19.64
CA PHE A 102 2.93 7.44 -19.87
C PHE A 102 3.35 8.91 -20.07
N GLY A 103 4.66 9.18 -20.21
CA GLY A 103 5.19 10.54 -20.38
C GLY A 103 5.13 11.39 -19.10
N THR A 104 4.93 10.76 -17.94
CA THR A 104 4.84 11.45 -16.65
C THR A 104 6.20 11.43 -15.96
N ARG A 105 6.80 12.61 -15.75
CA ARG A 105 8.06 12.78 -15.03
C ARG A 105 7.81 13.20 -13.59
N ILE A 106 8.25 12.39 -12.63
CA ILE A 106 8.15 12.68 -11.20
C ILE A 106 9.57 12.88 -10.68
N ASP A 107 9.83 14.02 -10.06
CA ASP A 107 11.10 14.36 -9.42
C ASP A 107 11.03 14.16 -7.91
N TYR A 108 12.08 13.63 -7.29
CA TYR A 108 12.17 13.52 -5.83
C TYR A 108 12.79 14.80 -5.25
N GLU A 109 11.96 15.60 -4.58
CA GLU A 109 12.32 16.91 -4.04
C GLU A 109 11.93 16.97 -2.56
N GLY A 110 12.89 17.24 -1.67
CA GLY A 110 12.58 17.52 -0.26
C GLY A 110 11.83 16.41 0.49
N GLY A 111 11.98 15.15 0.09
CA GLY A 111 11.30 14.01 0.73
C GLY A 111 9.99 13.58 0.08
N ILE A 112 9.56 14.25 -1.00
CA ILE A 112 8.32 13.96 -1.72
C ILE A 112 8.58 13.79 -3.21
N GLY A 113 7.65 13.16 -3.91
CA GLY A 113 7.59 13.22 -5.37
C GLY A 113 6.87 14.48 -5.82
N VAL A 114 7.34 15.10 -6.90
CA VAL A 114 6.67 16.25 -7.52
C VAL A 114 6.57 16.03 -9.01
N TRP A 115 5.36 16.17 -9.53
CA TRP A 115 5.09 16.34 -10.96
C TRP A 115 4.66 17.78 -11.20
N ARG A 116 5.16 18.37 -12.28
CA ARG A 116 4.76 19.71 -12.76
C ARG A 116 4.49 19.62 -14.25
N ARG A 117 3.54 20.43 -14.72
CA ARG A 117 3.20 20.54 -16.14
C ARG A 117 4.30 21.20 -16.96
#